data_AF-A0A7U3UN54-F1
#
_entry.id   AF-A0A7U3UN54-F1
#
_cell.length_a   1.000
_cell.length_b   1.000
_cell.length_c   1.000
_cell.angle_alpha   90.00
_cell.angle_beta   90.00
_cell.angle_gamma   90.00
#
_symmetry.space_group_name_H-M   'P 1'
#
loop_
_entity.id
_entity.type
_entity.pdbx_description
1 polymer ?
#
loop_
_entity_poly.entity_id
_entity_poly.type
_entity_poly.pdbx_seq_one_letter_code
_entity_poly.pdbx_strand_id
1 'polypeptide(L)'
;MTSRSRTADLLAGPVVVLAAAATLCRTLLVEEARPAPSMYPRVPAPEGLLDREKEYLAWLDSYVTWLVRVARSHQRRFTALTCAAGLSALAIPFAVAVRAPAWVPALLGLATAACQFLLVTWQDQKLYVLIHEQSVRLQRLRRDFGFDTESAGDGRSMRRRYTEFRRAVESVKEESGAAVFRIKGQEPPQPPSTG
;
A
#
# COMPACT_ATOMS: atom_id res chain seq x y z
N MET A 1 33.03 -41.38 18.45
CA MET A 1 32.90 -39.94 18.17
C MET A 1 32.11 -39.73 16.88
N THR A 2 30.77 -39.67 16.92
CA THR A 2 29.92 -39.43 15.72
C THR A 2 28.59 -38.71 16.03
N SER A 3 28.41 -38.19 17.25
CA SER A 3 27.14 -37.58 17.67
C SER A 3 26.98 -36.10 17.28
N ARG A 4 28.08 -35.37 17.02
CA ARG A 4 28.04 -33.93 16.69
C ARG A 4 27.64 -33.62 15.25
N SER A 5 27.81 -34.54 14.30
CA SER A 5 27.48 -34.29 12.88
C SER A 5 25.98 -34.37 12.59
N ARG A 6 25.26 -35.31 13.22
CA ARG A 6 23.80 -35.48 13.00
C ARG A 6 22.97 -34.30 13.51
N THR A 7 23.36 -33.66 14.62
CA THR A 7 22.65 -32.49 15.14
C THR A 7 22.90 -31.23 14.31
N ALA A 8 24.10 -31.10 13.72
CA ALA A 8 24.40 -30.01 12.79
C ALA A 8 23.59 -30.14 11.48
N ASP A 9 23.47 -31.34 10.92
CA ASP A 9 22.69 -31.59 9.70
C ASP A 9 21.17 -31.40 9.92
N LEU A 10 20.65 -31.78 11.10
CA LEU A 10 19.23 -31.58 11.47
C LEU A 10 18.87 -30.10 11.72
N LEU A 11 19.84 -29.28 12.12
CA LEU A 11 19.64 -27.85 12.39
C LEU A 11 19.98 -26.96 11.17
N ALA A 12 20.78 -27.44 10.22
CA ALA A 12 21.16 -26.68 9.02
C ALA A 12 19.95 -26.35 8.12
N GLY A 13 19.08 -27.32 7.85
CA GLY A 13 17.88 -27.10 7.03
C GLY A 13 16.91 -26.04 7.60
N PRO A 14 16.49 -26.13 8.86
CA PRO A 14 15.60 -25.15 9.50
C PRO A 14 16.20 -23.75 9.59
N VAL A 15 17.50 -23.65 9.89
CA VAL A 15 18.21 -22.37 9.95
C VAL A 15 18.30 -21.73 8.57
N VAL A 16 18.53 -22.51 7.52
CA VAL A 16 18.54 -22.01 6.13
C VAL A 16 17.14 -21.55 5.70
N VAL A 17 16.08 -22.27 6.05
CA VAL A 17 14.69 -21.86 5.75
C VAL A 17 14.31 -20.60 6.52
N LEU A 18 14.67 -20.49 7.80
CA LEU A 18 14.44 -19.29 8.59
C LEU A 18 15.28 -18.10 8.09
N ALA A 19 16.54 -18.33 7.71
CA ALA A 19 17.39 -17.30 7.13
C ALA A 19 16.86 -16.84 5.76
N ALA A 20 16.43 -17.78 4.91
CA ALA A 20 15.81 -17.47 3.63
C ALA A 20 14.48 -16.73 3.80
N ALA A 21 13.63 -17.13 4.74
CA ALA A 21 12.38 -16.44 5.02
C ALA A 21 12.61 -15.07 5.66
N ALA A 22 13.63 -14.92 6.52
CA ALA A 22 14.03 -13.65 7.09
C ALA A 22 14.64 -12.71 6.04
N THR A 23 15.45 -13.23 5.11
CA THR A 23 15.97 -12.44 3.98
C THR A 23 14.85 -12.09 3.02
N LEU A 24 13.89 -12.98 2.73
CA LEU A 24 12.73 -12.69 1.89
C LEU A 24 11.79 -11.67 2.53
N CYS A 25 11.48 -11.79 3.82
CA CYS A 25 10.70 -10.76 4.51
C CYS A 25 11.48 -9.45 4.60
N ARG A 26 12.82 -9.49 4.78
CA ARG A 26 13.65 -8.28 4.73
C ARG A 26 13.66 -7.67 3.34
N THR A 27 13.83 -8.43 2.26
CA THR A 27 13.78 -7.90 0.90
C THR A 27 12.38 -7.40 0.58
N LEU A 28 11.31 -8.12 0.89
CA LEU A 28 9.94 -7.64 0.67
C LEU A 28 9.59 -6.37 1.48
N LEU A 29 10.24 -6.15 2.63
CA LEU A 29 10.08 -4.94 3.43
C LEU A 29 11.04 -3.79 3.05
N VAL A 30 12.20 -4.09 2.42
CA VAL A 30 13.28 -3.14 2.13
C VAL A 30 13.40 -2.81 0.64
N GLU A 31 13.03 -3.73 -0.24
CA GLU A 31 12.89 -3.58 -1.69
C GLU A 31 11.62 -2.77 -2.00
N GLU A 32 11.50 -1.64 -1.29
CA GLU A 32 10.76 -0.50 -1.76
C GLU A 32 11.49 -0.06 -3.03
N ALA A 33 10.92 -0.36 -4.20
CA ALA A 33 11.18 0.44 -5.39
C ALA A 33 10.76 1.87 -5.05
N ARG A 34 11.66 2.63 -4.41
CA ARG A 34 11.53 4.07 -4.26
C ARG A 34 11.77 4.57 -5.66
N PRO A 35 10.74 4.99 -6.41
CA PRO A 35 11.01 5.67 -7.67
C PRO A 35 11.97 6.80 -7.32
N ALA A 36 13.08 6.88 -8.05
CA ALA A 36 14.10 7.86 -7.77
C ALA A 36 13.42 9.24 -7.69
N PRO A 37 13.75 10.10 -6.72
CA PRO A 37 13.12 11.43 -6.61
C PRO A 37 13.22 12.24 -7.91
N SER A 38 14.21 11.94 -8.75
CA SER A 38 14.40 12.48 -10.09
C SER A 38 13.39 12.00 -11.14
N MET A 39 12.65 10.90 -10.92
CA MET A 39 11.59 10.43 -11.83
C MET A 39 10.35 11.33 -11.82
N TYR A 40 10.15 12.12 -10.76
CA TYR A 40 9.01 13.02 -10.61
C TYR A 40 9.51 14.42 -10.24
N PRO A 41 10.05 15.20 -11.20
CA PRO A 41 10.45 16.57 -10.94
C PRO A 41 9.26 17.37 -10.43
N ARG A 42 9.46 18.19 -9.39
CA ARG A 42 8.43 19.14 -8.93
C ARG A 42 8.27 20.21 -10.00
N VAL A 43 7.22 20.10 -10.79
CA VAL A 43 6.89 21.10 -11.81
C VAL A 43 6.15 22.26 -11.12
N PRO A 44 6.59 23.51 -11.29
CA PRO A 44 5.87 24.67 -10.77
C PRO A 44 4.49 24.78 -11.44
N ALA A 45 3.50 25.32 -10.72
CA ALA A 45 2.16 25.48 -11.27
C ALA A 45 2.21 26.38 -12.52
N PRO A 46 1.50 26.01 -13.62
CA PRO A 46 1.58 26.77 -14.85
C PRO A 46 1.00 28.19 -14.71
N GLU A 47 1.55 29.10 -15.50
CA GLU A 47 1.10 30.49 -15.58
C GLU A 47 -0.32 30.59 -16.15
N GLY A 48 -1.10 31.59 -15.71
CA GLY A 48 -2.48 31.81 -16.14
C GLY A 48 -3.57 31.22 -15.23
N LEU A 49 -3.20 30.44 -14.21
CA LEU A 49 -4.09 30.01 -13.12
C LEU A 49 -4.24 31.11 -12.06
N LEU A 50 -5.42 31.18 -11.44
CA LEU A 50 -5.64 32.00 -10.24
C LEU A 50 -4.92 31.41 -9.02
N ASP A 51 -4.63 32.23 -8.01
CA ASP A 51 -3.92 31.77 -6.82
C ASP A 51 -4.67 30.66 -6.08
N ARG A 52 -6.00 30.73 -5.98
CA ARG A 52 -6.83 29.64 -5.43
C ARG A 52 -6.75 28.33 -6.22
N GLU A 53 -6.53 28.42 -7.54
CA GLU A 53 -6.41 27.23 -8.41
C GLU A 53 -5.02 26.60 -8.23
N LYS A 54 -3.98 27.43 -8.04
CA LYS A 54 -2.62 26.98 -7.67
C LYS A 54 -2.61 26.33 -6.28
N GLU A 55 -3.30 26.91 -5.30
CA GLU A 55 -3.48 26.34 -3.96
C GLU A 55 -4.10 24.96 -4.01
N TYR A 56 -5.13 24.76 -4.86
CA TYR A 56 -5.76 23.45 -5.04
C TYR A 56 -4.78 22.42 -5.64
N LEU A 57 -3.96 22.81 -6.62
CA LEU A 57 -2.94 21.92 -7.18
C LEU A 57 -1.87 21.55 -6.13
N ALA A 58 -1.42 22.51 -5.32
CA ALA A 58 -0.47 22.26 -4.23
C ALA A 58 -1.09 21.37 -3.13
N TRP A 59 -2.37 21.57 -2.82
CA TRP A 59 -3.12 20.67 -1.95
C TRP A 59 -3.19 19.26 -2.52
N LEU A 60 -3.46 19.12 -3.82
CA LEU A 60 -3.55 17.82 -4.48
C LEU A 60 -2.21 17.06 -4.42
N ASP A 61 -1.08 17.74 -4.58
CA ASP A 61 0.24 17.12 -4.43
C ASP A 61 0.48 16.59 -3.02
N SER A 62 0.08 17.39 -2.03
CA SER A 62 0.13 17.00 -0.63
C SER A 62 -0.80 15.82 -0.34
N TYR A 63 -1.98 15.81 -0.96
CA TYR A 63 -2.97 14.73 -0.86
C TYR A 63 -2.50 13.43 -1.51
N VAL A 64 -1.94 13.48 -2.73
CA VAL A 64 -1.34 12.31 -3.39
C VAL A 64 -0.19 11.75 -2.56
N THR A 65 0.68 12.61 -2.03
CA THR A 65 1.78 12.18 -1.14
C THR A 65 1.24 11.53 0.13
N TRP A 66 0.14 12.04 0.69
CA TRP A 66 -0.54 11.42 1.81
C TRP A 66 -1.14 10.06 1.44
N LEU A 67 -1.85 9.94 0.30
CA LEU A 67 -2.41 8.67 -0.19
C LEU A 67 -1.31 7.60 -0.34
N VAL A 68 -0.17 7.94 -0.95
CA VAL A 68 0.95 7.01 -1.11
C VAL A 68 1.48 6.54 0.25
N ARG A 69 1.58 7.44 1.24
CA ARG A 69 1.99 7.07 2.61
C ARG A 69 0.99 6.12 3.27
N VAL A 70 -0.31 6.38 3.11
CA VAL A 70 -1.38 5.53 3.65
C VAL A 70 -1.37 4.15 2.97
N ALA A 71 -1.30 4.11 1.64
CA ALA A 71 -1.17 2.87 0.87
C ALA A 71 0.01 2.03 1.36
N ARG A 72 1.20 2.64 1.50
CA ARG A 72 2.38 1.96 2.04
C ARG A 72 2.18 1.44 3.46
N SER A 73 1.49 2.18 4.32
CA SER A 73 1.17 1.71 5.67
C SER A 73 0.32 0.44 5.63
N HIS A 74 -0.71 0.39 4.79
CA HIS A 74 -1.53 -0.80 4.60
C HIS A 74 -0.73 -1.97 4.02
N GLN A 75 0.09 -1.72 2.99
CA GLN A 75 0.96 -2.74 2.42
C GLN A 75 1.91 -3.33 3.47
N ARG A 76 2.56 -2.50 4.28
CA ARG A 76 3.48 -2.96 5.33
C ARG A 76 2.79 -3.83 6.37
N ARG A 77 1.59 -3.44 6.81
CA ARG A 77 0.78 -4.24 7.75
C ARG A 77 0.40 -5.59 7.15
N PHE A 78 -0.09 -5.58 5.90
CA PHE A 78 -0.42 -6.80 5.17
C PHE A 78 0.78 -7.74 5.03
N THR A 79 1.93 -7.22 4.59
CA THR A 79 3.17 -8.01 4.42
C THR A 79 3.66 -8.55 5.76
N ALA A 80 3.65 -7.73 6.82
CA ALA A 80 4.07 -8.16 8.15
C ALA A 80 3.19 -9.29 8.69
N LEU A 81 1.86 -9.15 8.60
CA LEU A 81 0.92 -10.19 9.03
C LEU A 81 1.04 -11.46 8.20
N THR A 82 1.19 -11.34 6.88
CA THR A 82 1.37 -12.49 5.99
C THR A 82 2.69 -13.22 6.29
N CYS A 83 3.79 -12.50 6.48
CA CYS A 83 5.08 -13.05 6.90
C CYS A 83 4.96 -13.76 8.26
N ALA A 84 4.35 -13.11 9.26
CA ALA A 84 4.18 -13.68 10.60
C ALA A 84 3.32 -14.95 10.57
N ALA A 85 2.23 -14.96 9.81
CA ALA A 85 1.39 -16.13 9.60
C ALA A 85 2.16 -17.27 8.91
N GLY A 86 2.88 -16.96 7.83
CA GLY A 86 3.66 -17.94 7.06
C GLY A 86 4.79 -18.56 7.89
N LEU A 87 5.57 -17.74 8.59
CA LEU A 87 6.64 -18.21 9.48
C LEU A 87 6.11 -19.08 10.61
N SER A 88 5.01 -18.66 11.25
CA SER A 88 4.38 -19.42 12.33
C SER A 88 3.89 -20.77 11.83
N ALA A 89 3.24 -20.82 10.66
CA ALA A 89 2.75 -22.06 10.07
C ALA A 89 3.89 -23.02 9.68
N LEU A 90 4.96 -22.49 9.08
CA LEU A 90 6.14 -23.28 8.69
C LEU A 90 6.91 -23.83 9.90
N ALA A 91 6.84 -23.15 11.05
CA ALA A 91 7.50 -23.60 12.27
C ALA A 91 6.77 -24.78 12.95
N ILE A 92 5.48 -25.01 12.67
CA ILE A 92 4.69 -26.12 13.25
C ILE A 92 5.28 -27.50 12.94
N PRO A 93 5.51 -27.90 11.66
CA PRO A 93 6.08 -29.21 11.36
C PRO A 93 7.48 -29.40 11.96
N PHE A 94 8.26 -28.32 12.08
CA PHE A 94 9.55 -28.37 12.76
C PHE A 94 9.39 -28.64 14.25
N ALA A 95 8.53 -27.88 14.95
CA ALA A 95 8.25 -28.09 16.37
C ALA A 95 7.78 -29.53 16.66
N VAL A 96 6.95 -30.09 15.79
CA VAL A 96 6.52 -31.50 15.86
C VAL A 96 7.70 -32.45 15.64
N ALA A 97 8.56 -32.20 14.64
CA ALA A 97 9.71 -33.05 14.33
C ALA A 97 10.74 -33.10 15.47
N VAL A 98 10.97 -31.99 16.17
CA VAL A 98 11.88 -31.97 17.35
C VAL A 98 11.21 -32.47 18.63
N ARG A 99 9.96 -32.95 18.56
CA ARG A 99 9.15 -33.36 19.72
C ARG A 99 9.06 -32.29 20.80
N ALA A 100 8.90 -31.03 20.37
CA ALA A 100 8.69 -29.92 21.29
C ALA A 100 7.44 -30.17 22.16
N PRO A 101 7.38 -29.58 23.36
CA PRO A 101 6.18 -29.65 24.20
C PRO A 101 4.93 -29.25 23.42
N ALA A 102 3.80 -29.93 23.66
CA ALA A 102 2.57 -29.75 22.88
C ALA A 102 2.03 -28.30 22.86
N TRP A 103 2.38 -27.48 23.86
CA TRP A 103 2.01 -26.07 23.88
C TRP A 103 2.71 -25.23 22.81
N VAL A 104 3.90 -25.63 22.33
CA VAL A 104 4.68 -24.90 21.31
C VAL A 104 3.97 -24.88 19.94
N PRO A 105 3.63 -26.03 19.31
CA PRO A 105 2.88 -26.01 18.05
C PRO A 105 1.47 -25.44 18.21
N ALA A 106 0.85 -25.58 19.39
CA ALA A 106 -0.45 -24.97 19.67
C ALA A 106 -0.38 -23.43 19.66
N LEU A 107 0.63 -22.81 20.28
CA LEU A 107 0.85 -21.37 20.23
C LEU A 107 1.14 -20.87 18.81
N LEU A 108 1.94 -21.61 18.04
CA LEU A 108 2.22 -21.28 16.63
C LEU A 108 0.94 -21.36 15.76
N GLY A 109 0.10 -22.36 16.00
CA GLY A 109 -1.22 -22.49 15.36
C GLY A 109 -2.14 -21.32 15.70
N LEU A 110 -2.20 -20.92 16.98
CA LEU A 110 -2.97 -19.76 17.43
C LEU A 110 -2.45 -18.46 16.81
N ALA A 111 -1.14 -18.24 16.78
CA ALA A 111 -0.53 -17.08 16.15
C ALA A 111 -0.86 -17.00 14.65
N THR A 112 -0.79 -18.14 13.95
CA THR A 112 -1.17 -18.24 12.54
C THR A 112 -2.64 -17.87 12.34
N ALA A 113 -3.54 -18.45 13.13
CA ALA A 113 -4.98 -18.18 13.05
C ALA A 113 -5.31 -16.72 13.35
N ALA A 114 -4.68 -16.13 14.37
CA ALA A 114 -4.85 -14.71 14.72
C ALA A 114 -4.40 -13.79 13.59
N CYS A 115 -3.24 -14.06 12.96
CA CYS A 115 -2.77 -13.27 11.83
C CYS A 115 -3.72 -13.39 10.62
N GLN A 116 -4.21 -14.59 10.31
CA GLN A 116 -5.19 -14.81 9.24
C GLN A 116 -6.51 -14.07 9.52
N PHE A 117 -6.98 -14.09 10.77
CA PHE A 117 -8.17 -13.32 11.18
C PHE A 117 -7.97 -11.82 10.97
N LEU A 118 -6.81 -11.27 11.36
CA LEU A 118 -6.47 -9.86 11.11
C LEU A 118 -6.39 -9.52 9.62
N LEU A 119 -5.81 -10.40 8.80
CA LEU A 119 -5.75 -10.22 7.34
C LEU A 119 -7.15 -10.13 6.71
N VAL A 120 -8.08 -11.00 7.13
CA VAL A 120 -9.46 -11.03 6.64
C VAL A 120 -10.26 -9.81 7.12
N THR A 121 -10.09 -9.42 8.38
CA THR A 121 -10.86 -8.31 8.98
C THR A 121 -10.39 -6.94 8.51
N TRP A 122 -9.08 -6.71 8.42
CA TRP A 122 -8.54 -5.40 8.04
C TRP A 122 -8.56 -5.15 6.54
N GLN A 123 -8.52 -6.21 5.72
CA GLN A 123 -8.52 -6.12 4.25
C GLN A 123 -7.44 -5.17 3.70
N ASP A 124 -6.30 -5.07 4.41
CA ASP A 124 -5.21 -4.12 4.11
C ASP A 124 -4.69 -4.25 2.67
N GLN A 125 -4.71 -5.46 2.09
CA GLN A 125 -4.34 -5.66 0.69
C GLN A 125 -5.27 -4.93 -0.28
N LYS A 126 -6.59 -5.01 -0.07
CA LYS A 126 -7.57 -4.35 -0.95
C LYS A 126 -7.50 -2.84 -0.80
N LEU A 127 -7.36 -2.36 0.44
CA LEU A 127 -7.20 -0.94 0.73
C LEU A 127 -5.91 -0.37 0.12
N TYR A 128 -4.79 -1.10 0.25
CA TYR A 128 -3.53 -0.73 -0.38
C TYR A 128 -3.69 -0.54 -1.90
N VAL A 129 -4.23 -1.54 -2.59
CA VAL A 129 -4.37 -1.51 -4.06
C VAL A 129 -5.27 -0.35 -4.49
N LEU A 130 -6.40 -0.15 -3.82
CA LEU A 130 -7.33 0.93 -4.15
C LEU A 130 -6.72 2.32 -3.97
N ILE A 131 -6.06 2.56 -2.83
CA ILE A 131 -5.43 3.86 -2.52
C ILE A 131 -4.25 4.12 -3.47
N HIS A 132 -3.49 3.08 -3.79
CA HIS A 132 -2.40 3.18 -4.76
C HIS A 132 -2.94 3.51 -6.16
N GLU A 133 -3.96 2.81 -6.63
CA GLU A 133 -4.60 3.08 -7.92
C GLU A 133 -5.16 4.51 -7.98
N GLN A 134 -5.83 4.96 -6.92
CA GLN A 134 -6.31 6.34 -6.80
C GLN A 134 -5.14 7.34 -6.95
N SER A 135 -4.02 7.11 -6.26
CA SER A 135 -2.85 7.99 -6.34
C SER A 135 -2.27 8.07 -7.76
N VAL A 136 -2.20 6.93 -8.47
CA VAL A 136 -1.71 6.85 -9.84
C VAL A 136 -2.68 7.54 -10.81
N ARG A 137 -3.99 7.32 -10.66
CA ARG A 137 -5.02 7.99 -11.48
C ARG A 137 -4.96 9.51 -11.32
N LEU A 138 -4.80 10.02 -10.10
CA LEU A 138 -4.67 11.46 -9.84
C LEU A 138 -3.41 12.06 -10.46
N GLN A 139 -2.27 11.37 -10.34
CA GLN A 139 -1.03 11.80 -11.02
C GLN A 139 -1.17 11.78 -12.54
N ARG A 140 -1.81 10.75 -13.09
CA ARG A 140 -2.06 10.66 -14.53
C ARG A 140 -2.97 11.78 -15.02
N LEU A 141 -4.04 12.11 -14.29
CA LEU A 141 -4.91 13.24 -14.62
C LEU A 141 -4.12 14.55 -14.68
N ARG A 142 -3.24 14.79 -13.71
CA ARG A 142 -2.40 16.00 -13.72
C ARG A 142 -1.55 16.11 -14.99
N ARG A 143 -0.94 15.01 -15.42
CA ARG A 143 -0.17 14.94 -16.66
C ARG A 143 -1.04 15.09 -17.91
N ASP A 144 -2.17 14.40 -17.96
CA ASP A 144 -3.06 14.37 -19.13
C ASP A 144 -3.68 15.77 -19.39
N PHE A 145 -3.87 16.58 -18.36
CA PHE A 145 -4.31 17.99 -18.48
C PHE A 145 -3.15 18.99 -18.71
N GLY A 146 -1.91 18.50 -18.84
CA GLY A 146 -0.75 19.31 -19.23
C GLY A 146 -0.13 20.17 -18.13
N PHE A 147 -0.53 19.98 -16.87
CA PHE A 147 0.00 20.76 -15.74
C PHE A 147 1.46 20.45 -15.40
N ASP A 148 2.04 19.41 -16.00
CA ASP A 148 3.43 19.00 -15.82
C ASP A 148 4.33 19.33 -17.02
N THR A 149 3.77 19.77 -18.15
CA THR A 149 4.50 19.87 -19.42
C THR A 149 4.28 21.17 -20.18
N GLU A 150 3.17 21.89 -19.98
CA GLU A 150 2.89 23.10 -20.76
C GLU A 150 3.27 24.40 -20.03
N SER A 151 4.23 25.11 -20.62
CA SER A 151 4.59 26.48 -20.29
C SER A 151 3.73 27.46 -21.11
N ALA A 152 2.96 28.30 -20.41
CA ALA A 152 2.23 29.49 -20.90
C ALA A 152 1.18 29.24 -22.00
N GLY A 153 -0.09 29.21 -21.60
CA GLY A 153 -1.25 29.31 -22.49
C GLY A 153 -2.16 30.48 -22.11
N ASP A 154 -3.08 30.86 -22.99
CA ASP A 154 -4.12 31.86 -22.69
C ASP A 154 -4.85 31.49 -21.39
N GLY A 155 -4.88 32.42 -20.42
CA GLY A 155 -5.43 32.18 -19.08
C GLY A 155 -6.88 31.69 -19.12
N ARG A 156 -7.68 32.07 -20.11
CA ARG A 156 -9.05 31.54 -20.28
C ARG A 156 -9.05 30.05 -20.60
N SER A 157 -8.16 29.61 -21.49
CA SER A 157 -7.99 28.19 -21.85
C SER A 157 -7.49 27.36 -20.67
N MET A 158 -6.58 27.92 -19.87
CA MET A 158 -6.01 27.27 -18.69
C MET A 158 -7.06 27.07 -17.59
N ARG A 159 -7.90 28.08 -17.35
CA ARG A 159 -8.99 28.00 -16.36
C ARG A 159 -10.09 27.02 -16.76
N ARG A 160 -10.40 26.90 -18.05
CA ARG A 160 -11.32 25.87 -18.56
C ARG A 160 -10.76 24.47 -18.31
N ARG A 161 -9.49 24.24 -18.65
CA ARG A 161 -8.79 22.98 -18.38
C ARG A 161 -8.74 22.65 -16.89
N TYR A 162 -8.47 23.62 -16.02
CA TYR A 162 -8.55 23.45 -14.58
C TYR A 162 -9.94 23.03 -14.10
N THR A 163 -11.01 23.61 -14.66
CA THR A 163 -12.38 23.27 -14.28
C THR A 163 -12.71 21.82 -14.66
N GLU A 164 -12.32 21.38 -15.86
CA GLU A 164 -12.49 20.01 -16.33
C GLU A 164 -11.64 19.03 -15.51
N PHE A 165 -10.40 19.39 -15.22
CA PHE A 165 -9.51 18.65 -14.33
C PHE A 165 -10.09 18.47 -12.93
N ARG A 166 -10.60 19.55 -12.32
CA ARG A 166 -11.20 19.48 -10.98
C ARG A 166 -12.40 18.54 -10.96
N ARG A 167 -13.25 18.55 -12.00
CA ARG A 167 -14.37 17.60 -12.12
C ARG A 167 -13.88 16.15 -12.21
N ALA A 168 -12.82 15.90 -12.98
CA ALA A 168 -12.22 14.58 -13.08
C ALA A 168 -11.62 14.11 -11.73
N VAL A 169 -10.94 15.00 -11.00
CA VAL A 169 -10.39 14.70 -9.67
C VAL A 169 -11.50 14.37 -8.66
N GLU A 170 -12.58 15.16 -8.63
CA GLU A 170 -13.71 14.89 -7.73
C GLU A 170 -14.41 13.57 -8.08
N SER A 171 -14.57 13.26 -9.38
CA SER A 171 -15.09 11.96 -9.82
C SER A 171 -14.23 10.79 -9.31
N VAL A 172 -12.91 10.87 -9.48
CA VAL A 172 -11.99 9.83 -8.97
C VAL A 172 -12.08 9.70 -7.44
N LYS A 173 -12.21 10.82 -6.71
CA LYS A 173 -12.38 10.80 -5.24
C LYS A 173 -13.69 10.14 -4.84
N GLU A 174 -14.78 10.42 -5.54
CA GLU A 174 -16.10 9.83 -5.29
C GLU A 174 -16.11 8.32 -5.57
N GLU A 175 -15.60 7.90 -6.74
CA GLU A 175 -15.47 6.49 -7.12
C GLU A 175 -14.62 5.71 -6.09
N SER A 176 -13.46 6.28 -5.73
CA SER A 176 -12.54 5.65 -4.77
C SER A 176 -13.14 5.64 -3.36
N GLY A 177 -13.81 6.71 -2.94
CA GLY A 177 -14.50 6.79 -1.66
C GLY A 177 -15.60 5.74 -1.55
N ALA A 178 -16.43 5.60 -2.58
CA ALA A 178 -17.47 4.58 -2.65
C ALA A 178 -16.88 3.16 -2.59
N ALA A 179 -15.76 2.91 -3.28
CA ALA A 179 -15.05 1.64 -3.22
C ALA A 179 -14.49 1.34 -1.82
N VAL A 180 -13.98 2.33 -1.09
CA VAL A 180 -13.53 2.17 0.31
C VAL A 180 -14.69 1.74 1.22
N PHE A 181 -15.85 2.39 1.11
CA PHE A 181 -17.04 2.01 1.88
C PHE A 181 -17.48 0.58 1.59
N ARG A 182 -17.52 0.19 0.30
CA ARG A 182 -17.83 -1.19 -0.11
C ARG A 182 -16.86 -2.23 0.45
N ILE A 183 -15.56 -1.94 0.45
CA ILE A 183 -14.53 -2.83 1.06
C ILE A 183 -14.82 -3.03 2.55
N LYS A 184 -15.27 -1.98 3.25
CA LYS A 184 -15.62 -2.02 4.67
C LYS A 184 -17.02 -2.59 4.95
N GLY A 185 -17.78 -2.98 3.92
CA GLY A 185 -19.17 -3.44 4.08
C GLY A 185 -20.12 -2.33 4.53
N GLN A 186 -19.77 -1.07 4.27
CA GLN A 186 -20.57 0.11 4.58
C GLN A 186 -21.22 0.63 3.30
N GLU A 187 -22.46 1.12 3.39
CA GLU A 187 -23.07 1.85 2.29
C GLU A 187 -22.39 3.23 2.16
N PRO A 188 -22.03 3.65 0.94
CA PRO A 188 -21.51 4.99 0.74
C PRO A 188 -22.60 6.02 1.11
N PRO A 189 -22.24 7.12 1.79
CA PRO A 189 -23.20 8.16 2.11
C PRO A 189 -23.83 8.69 0.81
N GLN A 190 -25.16 8.81 0.79
CA GLN A 190 -25.85 9.41 -0.35
C GLN A 190 -25.44 10.89 -0.47
N PRO A 191 -25.25 11.40 -1.70
CA PRO A 191 -25.00 12.83 -1.88
C PRO A 191 -26.17 13.62 -1.27
N PRO A 192 -25.91 14.79 -0.66
CA PRO A 192 -26.97 15.61 -0.11
C PRO A 192 -28.01 15.89 -1.21
N SER A 193 -29.27 15.52 -0.95
CA SER A 193 -30.38 15.87 -1.83
C SER A 193 -30.45 17.39 -1.91
N THR A 194 -30.13 17.96 -3.07
CA THR A 194 -30.37 19.38 -3.34
C THR A 194 -31.88 19.62 -3.30
N GLY A 195 -32.36 20.11 -2.15
CA GLY A 195 -33.70 20.71 -1.99
C GLY A 195 -33.67 22.19 -2.31
#